data_AF-K9KEN2-F1
#
_entry.id   AF-K9KEN2-F1
#
_cell.length_a   1.000
_cell.length_b   1.000
_cell.length_c   1.000
_cell.angle_alpha   90.00
_cell.angle_beta   90.00
_cell.angle_gamma   90.00
#
_symmetry.space_group_name_H-M   'P 1'
#
loop_
_entity.id
_entity.type
_entity.pdbx_description
1 polymer ?
#
loop_
_entity_poly.entity_id
_entity_poly.type
_entity_poly.pdbx_seq_one_letter_code
_entity_poly.pdbx_strand_id
1 'polypeptide(L)' 'KPQRVVITCSQDFPRCTIPSRVGLPILSPEFLLTGVLKQEAKPEAFVLSALEMSST' A
#
# COMPACT_ATOMS: atom_id res chain seq x y z
N LYS A 1 -18.82 3.33 5.36
CA LYS A 1 -18.34 2.40 4.31
C LYS A 1 -16.97 1.89 4.75
N PRO A 2 -16.67 0.58 4.77
CA PRO A 2 -15.38 0.10 5.24
C PRO A 2 -14.24 0.62 4.35
N GLN A 3 -13.22 1.23 4.97
CA GLN A 3 -11.99 1.65 4.30
C GLN A 3 -11.04 0.45 4.27
N ARG A 4 -10.92 -0.22 3.11
CA ARG A 4 -10.06 -1.39 2.93
C ARG A 4 -8.81 -0.99 2.15
N VAL A 5 -7.66 -1.47 2.61
CA VAL A 5 -6.33 -1.24 2.00
C VAL A 5 -5.53 -2.54 2.04
N VAL A 6 -4.52 -2.65 1.19
CA VAL A 6 -3.53 -3.74 1.21
C VAL A 6 -2.18 -3.15 1.53
N ILE A 7 -1.48 -3.74 2.50
CA ILE A 7 -0.09 -3.40 2.82
C ILE A 7 0.81 -4.39 2.10
N THR A 8 1.83 -3.89 1.39
CA THR A 8 2.76 -4.72 0.63
C THR A 8 4.13 -4.06 0.52
N CYS A 9 5.03 -4.70 -0.22
CA CYS A 9 6.34 -4.19 -0.64
C CYS A 9 6.59 -4.58 -2.11
N SER A 10 7.66 -4.08 -2.73
CA SER A 10 7.95 -4.32 -4.14
C SER A 10 8.05 -5.82 -4.49
N GLN A 11 8.61 -6.64 -3.60
CA GLN A 11 8.77 -8.08 -3.80
C GLN A 11 7.42 -8.84 -3.82
N ASP A 12 6.42 -8.33 -3.10
CA ASP A 12 5.08 -8.95 -3.01
C ASP A 12 4.08 -8.34 -4.00
N PHE A 13 4.50 -7.38 -4.82
CA PHE A 13 3.62 -6.75 -5.80
C PHE A 13 2.94 -7.73 -6.79
N PRO A 14 3.58 -8.84 -7.24
CA PRO A 14 2.89 -9.86 -8.03
C PRO A 14 1.66 -10.47 -7.33
N ARG A 15 1.58 -10.42 -6.01
CA ARG A 15 0.40 -10.85 -5.23
C ARG A 15 -0.73 -9.80 -5.22
N CYS A 16 -0.44 -8.57 -5.63
CA CYS A 16 -1.35 -7.43 -5.59
C CYS A 16 -2.17 -7.23 -6.88
N THR A 17 -2.11 -8.15 -7.85
CA THR A 17 -2.86 -8.04 -9.12
C THR A 17 -4.36 -7.88 -8.91
N ILE A 18 -4.98 -8.72 -8.07
CA ILE A 18 -6.42 -8.65 -7.81
C ILE A 18 -6.78 -7.36 -7.06
N PRO A 19 -6.16 -7.03 -5.90
CA PRO A 19 -6.44 -5.78 -5.18
C PRO A 19 -6.29 -4.53 -6.04
N SER A 20 -5.23 -4.45 -6.85
CA SER A 20 -4.99 -3.33 -7.76
C SER A 20 -6.09 -3.22 -8.82
N ARG A 21 -6.48 -4.34 -9.46
CA ARG A 21 -7.54 -4.37 -10.48
C ARG A 21 -8.91 -3.92 -9.94
N VAL A 22 -9.21 -4.22 -8.68
CA VAL A 22 -10.48 -3.80 -8.04
C VAL A 22 -10.40 -2.43 -7.35
N GLY A 23 -9.28 -1.70 -7.53
CA GLY A 23 -9.11 -0.34 -7.03
C GLY A 23 -8.87 -0.24 -5.52
N LEU A 24 -8.37 -1.30 -4.87
CA LEU A 24 -7.94 -1.21 -3.48
C LEU A 24 -6.58 -0.47 -3.39
N PRO A 25 -6.43 0.50 -2.48
CA PRO A 25 -5.15 1.15 -2.23
C PRO A 25 -4.08 0.15 -1.82
N ILE A 26 -2.92 0.26 -2.47
CA ILE A 26 -1.72 -0.52 -2.20
C ILE A 26 -0.74 0.39 -1.46
N LEU A 27 -0.51 0.10 -0.18
CA LEU A 27 0.24 0.95 0.72
C LEU A 27 1.55 0.30 1.17
N SER A 28 2.55 1.12 1.49
CA SER A 28 3.77 0.66 2.15
C SER A 28 3.50 0.32 3.62
N PRO A 29 4.39 -0.46 4.28
CA PRO A 29 4.25 -0.78 5.70
C PRO A 29 4.29 0.46 6.61
N GLU A 30 4.91 1.56 6.15
CA GLU A 30 5.00 2.82 6.89
C GLU A 30 3.63 3.42 7.22
N PHE A 31 2.60 3.11 6.45
CA PHE A 31 1.23 3.48 6.79
C PHE A 31 0.87 3.09 8.23
N LEU A 32 1.24 1.87 8.65
CA LEU A 32 1.00 1.42 10.02
C LEU A 32 2.15 1.77 10.96
N LEU A 33 3.40 1.56 10.54
CA LEU A 33 4.55 1.75 11.44
C LEU A 33 4.64 3.21 11.91
N THR A 34 4.53 4.16 10.98
CA THR A 34 4.49 5.60 11.29
C THR A 34 3.12 6.02 11.82
N GLY A 35 2.03 5.53 11.21
CA GLY A 35 0.67 5.93 11.58
C GLY A 35 0.29 5.54 13.01
N VAL A 36 0.62 4.33 13.45
CA VAL A 36 0.37 3.87 14.82
C VAL A 36 1.21 4.66 15.83
N LEU A 37 2.47 4.92 15.52
CA LEU A 37 3.35 5.71 16.38
C LEU A 37 2.81 7.14 16.59
N LYS A 38 2.25 7.75 15.53
CA LYS A 38 1.70 9.12 15.56
C LYS A 38 0.22 9.20 15.89
N GLN A 39 -0.47 8.07 16.01
CA GLN A 39 -1.94 8.01 16.09
C GLN A 39 -2.63 8.75 14.93
N GLU A 40 -2.13 8.56 13.71
CA GLU A 40 -2.59 9.24 12.50
C GLU A 40 -2.83 8.25 11.35
N ALA A 41 -3.93 8.41 10.62
CA ALA A 41 -4.29 7.58 9.47
C ALA A 41 -4.40 8.43 8.20
N LYS A 42 -3.32 8.47 7.42
CA LYS A 42 -3.22 9.16 6.11
C LYS A 42 -2.77 8.21 5.01
N PRO A 43 -3.64 7.30 4.51
CA PRO A 43 -3.26 6.26 3.55
C PRO A 43 -2.68 6.82 2.25
N GLU A 44 -3.17 7.96 1.78
CA GLU A 44 -2.69 8.64 0.57
C GLU A 44 -1.21 9.04 0.61
N ALA A 45 -0.63 9.21 1.80
CA ALA A 45 0.79 9.53 1.96
C ALA A 45 1.72 8.32 1.77
N PHE A 46 1.16 7.10 1.70
CA PHE A 46 1.93 5.85 1.70
C PHE A 46 1.60 4.94 0.51
N VAL A 47 0.99 5.47 -0.55
CA VAL A 47 0.69 4.70 -1.76
C VAL A 47 1.99 4.29 -2.46
N LEU A 48 2.14 3.00 -2.71
CA LEU A 48 3.30 2.48 -3.45
C LEU A 48 3.11 2.71 -4.96
N SER A 49 4.12 3.32 -5.61
CA SER A 49 4.07 3.59 -7.05
C SER A 49 4.51 2.36 -7.86
N ALA A 50 3.78 2.03 -8.92
CA ALA A 50 4.15 0.93 -9.83
C ALA A 50 5.53 1.12 -10.50
N LEU A 51 6.08 2.34 -10.48
CA LEU A 51 7.34 2.70 -11.14
C LEU A 51 8.58 2.27 -10.35
N GLU A 52 8.46 2.16 -9.02
CA GLU A 52 9.55 1.66 -8.14
C GLU A 52 9.74 0.13 -8.23
N MET A 53 9.00 -0.54 -9.13
CA MET A 53 8.76 -1.98 -9.10
C MET A 53 9.26 -2.74 -10.34
N SER A 54 9.88 -2.05 -11.30
CA SER A 54 10.55 -2.70 -12.43
C SER A 54 12.00 -3.00 -12.10
N SER A 55 12.27 -4.04 -11.32
CA SER A 55 13.58 -4.69 -11.36
C SER A 55 13.62 -5.56 -12.62
N THR A 56 14.28 -5.07 -13.67
CA THR A 56 14.56 -5.81 -14.90
C THR A 56 15.22 -7.15 -14.63
#